data_AF-A0A7R9W4I5-F1
#
_entry.id   AF-A0A7R9W4I5-F1
#
_cell.length_a   1.000
_cell.length_b   1.000
_cell.length_c   1.000
_cell.angle_alpha   90.00
_cell.angle_beta   90.00
_cell.angle_gamma   90.00
#
_symmetry.space_group_name_H-M   'P 1'
#
loop_
_entity.id
_entity.type
_entity.pdbx_description
1 polymer ?
#
loop_
_entity_poly.entity_id
_entity_poly.type
_entity_poly.pdbx_seq_one_letter_code
_entity_poly.pdbx_strand_id
1 'polypeptide(L)'
;MRKLKKMLAMGSKPNSSTFPELPDMVVLMRMGLGLAYGISLGLRDSNAGVGIMFGLNLVTIVPIVYLSQYLDADTDSYKSINFAGIPNALALMILVWLYFFTLAHEDEENALRSAVTQVVESVVEADEGSVEDAGEAQPVTDETEF
;
A
#
# COMPACT_ATOMS: atom_id res chain seq x y z
N MET A 1 25.85 -7.94 18.39
CA MET A 1 25.36 -7.78 19.79
C MET A 1 25.75 -6.46 20.46
N ARG A 2 26.96 -5.90 20.28
CA ARG A 2 27.39 -4.67 20.99
C ARG A 2 26.56 -3.41 20.62
N LYS A 3 26.07 -3.32 19.37
CA LYS A 3 25.23 -2.22 18.86
C LYS A 3 23.82 -2.22 19.46
N LEU A 4 23.17 -3.38 19.52
CA LEU A 4 21.86 -3.57 20.17
C LEU A 4 21.88 -3.21 21.66
N LYS A 5 22.97 -3.55 22.37
CA LYS A 5 23.12 -3.17 23.78
C LYS A 5 23.15 -1.65 23.99
N LYS A 6 23.74 -0.89 23.06
CA LYS A 6 23.74 0.58 23.11
C LYS A 6 22.35 1.16 22.84
N MET A 7 21.56 0.55 21.95
CA MET A 7 20.16 0.94 21.74
C MET A 7 19.29 0.68 22.98
N LEU A 8 19.51 -0.43 23.68
CA LEU A 8 18.71 -0.77 24.86
C LEU A 8 19.18 -0.06 26.14
N ALA A 9 20.22 0.76 26.07
CA ALA A 9 20.70 1.55 27.20
C ALA A 9 19.88 2.83 27.34
N MET A 10 18.84 2.76 28.17
CA MET A 10 17.96 3.88 28.49
C MET A 10 18.77 5.08 29.01
N GLY A 11 18.45 6.29 28.52
CA GLY A 11 19.13 7.53 28.92
C GLY A 11 20.63 7.59 28.57
N SER A 12 21.08 6.84 27.56
CA SER A 12 22.48 6.83 27.15
C SER A 12 22.94 8.11 26.44
N LYS A 13 22.01 9.01 26.07
CA LYS A 13 22.27 10.30 25.42
C LYS A 13 23.25 10.20 24.24
N PRO A 14 23.02 9.30 23.28
CA PRO A 14 23.97 9.10 22.18
C PRO A 14 24.04 10.34 21.28
N ASN A 15 25.25 10.64 20.82
CA ASN A 15 25.54 11.70 19.84
C ASN A 15 26.43 11.15 18.70
N SER A 16 26.60 11.91 17.63
CA SER A 16 27.32 11.46 16.42
C SER A 16 28.77 11.02 16.67
N SER A 17 29.39 11.44 17.77
CA SER A 17 30.74 10.98 18.15
C SER A 17 30.73 9.67 18.95
N THR A 18 29.71 9.44 19.77
CA THR A 18 29.63 8.28 20.69
C THR A 18 28.89 7.08 20.09
N PHE A 19 27.94 7.34 19.18
CA PHE A 19 27.21 6.32 18.45
C PHE A 19 26.88 6.74 17.01
N PRO A 20 27.87 6.88 16.12
CA PRO A 20 27.68 7.34 14.73
C PRO A 20 26.73 6.45 13.92
N GLU A 21 26.55 5.19 14.31
CA GLU A 21 25.73 4.20 13.62
C GLU A 21 24.23 4.25 14.04
N LEU A 22 23.85 5.16 14.94
CA LEU A 22 22.46 5.32 15.39
C LEU A 22 21.48 5.52 14.22
N PRO A 23 21.77 6.31 13.17
CA PRO A 23 20.88 6.44 12.02
C PRO A 23 20.57 5.10 11.34
N ASP A 24 21.57 4.24 11.13
CA ASP A 24 21.39 2.93 10.51
C ASP A 24 20.48 2.02 11.36
N MET A 25 20.61 2.11 12.68
CA MET A 25 19.77 1.37 13.61
C MET A 25 18.32 1.88 13.61
N VAL A 26 18.13 3.20 13.49
CA VAL A 26 16.80 3.81 13.35
C VAL A 26 16.15 3.37 12.03
N VAL A 27 16.92 3.30 10.93
CA VAL A 27 16.43 2.76 9.66
C VAL A 27 15.99 1.31 9.82
N LEU A 28 16.80 0.46 10.48
CA LEU A 28 16.44 -0.93 10.72
C LEU A 28 15.17 -1.07 11.58
N MET A 29 15.02 -0.23 12.60
CA MET A 29 13.81 -0.20 13.43
C MET A 29 12.58 0.22 12.61
N ARG A 30 12.71 1.24 11.76
CA ARG A 30 11.66 1.66 10.83
C ARG A 30 11.25 0.55 9.87
N MET A 31 12.23 -0.15 9.28
CA MET A 31 11.98 -1.29 8.40
C MET A 31 11.27 -2.43 9.14
N GLY A 32 11.66 -2.73 10.38
CA GLY A 32 10.99 -3.73 11.21
C GLY A 32 9.54 -3.35 11.54
N LEU A 33 9.28 -2.08 11.85
CA LEU A 33 7.93 -1.57 12.07
C LEU A 33 7.09 -1.63 10.78
N GLY A 34 7.65 -1.22 9.65
CA GLY A 34 7.00 -1.28 8.34
C GLY A 34 6.63 -2.71 7.95
N LEU A 35 7.54 -3.67 8.16
CA LEU A 35 7.28 -5.10 7.94
C LEU A 35 6.14 -5.61 8.83
N ALA A 36 6.23 -5.41 10.15
CA ALA A 36 5.24 -5.90 11.10
C ALA A 36 3.85 -5.29 10.85
N TYR A 37 3.81 -3.99 10.56
CA TYR A 37 2.55 -3.29 10.28
C TYR A 37 1.99 -3.67 8.91
N GLY A 38 2.83 -3.84 7.88
CA GLY A 38 2.42 -4.32 6.56
C GLY A 38 1.76 -5.70 6.62
N ILE A 39 2.34 -6.63 7.38
CA ILE A 39 1.72 -7.96 7.64
C ILE A 39 0.36 -7.76 8.33
N SER A 40 0.32 -6.98 9.42
CA SER A 40 -0.92 -6.74 10.15
C SER A 40 -2.00 -6.07 9.28
N LEU A 41 -1.61 -5.24 8.32
CA LEU A 41 -2.56 -4.56 7.45
C LEU A 41 -3.09 -5.51 6.36
N GLY A 42 -2.24 -6.38 5.81
CA GLY A 42 -2.65 -7.35 4.78
C GLY A 42 -3.57 -8.45 5.28
N LEU A 43 -3.51 -8.74 6.58
CA LEU A 43 -4.41 -9.71 7.24
C LEU A 43 -5.72 -9.09 7.75
N ARG A 44 -5.97 -7.79 7.53
CA ARG A 44 -7.17 -7.09 8.01
C ARG A 44 -8.02 -6.63 6.83
N ASP A 45 -9.32 -6.84 6.92
CA ASP A 45 -10.33 -6.30 5.99
C ASP A 45 -10.62 -4.82 6.31
N SER A 46 -9.58 -3.99 6.31
CA SER A 46 -9.66 -2.57 6.67
C SER A 46 -9.51 -1.67 5.46
N ASN A 47 -10.15 -0.49 5.52
CA ASN A 47 -9.99 0.54 4.49
C ASN A 47 -8.51 0.91 4.26
N ALA A 48 -8.01 0.59 3.07
CA ALA A 48 -6.61 0.74 2.66
C ALA A 48 -6.02 2.13 2.97
N GLY A 49 -6.76 3.20 2.63
CA GLY A 49 -6.27 4.58 2.81
C GLY A 49 -6.02 4.96 4.27
N VAL A 50 -6.92 4.57 5.18
CA VAL A 50 -6.76 4.84 6.62
C VAL A 50 -5.62 4.01 7.19
N GLY A 51 -5.52 2.74 6.78
CA GLY A 51 -4.45 1.83 7.21
C GLY A 51 -3.05 2.35 6.87
N ILE A 52 -2.85 2.83 5.64
CA ILE A 52 -1.57 3.40 5.19
C ILE A 52 -1.19 4.64 6.00
N MET A 53 -2.15 5.55 6.27
CA MET A 53 -1.89 6.76 7.06
C MET A 53 -1.47 6.43 8.49
N PHE A 54 -2.10 5.43 9.11
CA PHE A 54 -1.66 4.94 10.42
C PHE A 54 -0.26 4.31 10.37
N GLY A 55 0.05 3.55 9.31
CA GLY A 55 1.38 2.98 9.10
C GLY A 55 2.46 4.04 8.96
N LEU A 56 2.19 5.11 8.22
CA LEU A 56 3.07 6.27 8.13
C LEU A 56 3.32 6.91 9.50
N ASN A 57 2.26 7.17 10.27
CA ASN A 57 2.40 7.72 11.62
C ASN A 57 3.22 6.79 12.52
N LEU A 58 3.01 5.47 12.43
CA LEU A 58 3.73 4.49 13.23
C LEU A 58 5.23 4.45 12.89
N VAL A 59 5.59 4.43 11.61
CA VAL A 59 7.00 4.41 11.14
C VAL A 59 7.73 5.75 11.40
N THR A 60 7.00 6.86 11.49
CA THR A 60 7.59 8.18 11.76
C THR A 60 7.67 8.51 13.24
N ILE A 61 6.56 8.39 13.97
CA ILE A 61 6.42 8.85 15.35
C ILE A 61 7.13 7.90 16.32
N VAL A 62 6.94 6.57 16.20
CA VAL A 62 7.50 5.62 17.16
C VAL A 62 9.03 5.74 17.26
N PRO A 63 9.78 5.85 16.15
CA PRO A 63 11.21 6.09 16.24
C PRO A 63 11.62 7.42 16.85
N ILE A 64 10.88 8.49 16.59
CA ILE A 64 11.15 9.82 17.16
C ILE A 64 10.93 9.79 18.67
N VAL A 65 9.82 9.19 19.12
CA VAL A 65 9.51 9.02 20.54
C VAL A 65 10.58 8.14 21.21
N TYR A 66 11.01 7.07 20.57
CA TYR A 66 12.09 6.23 21.09
C TYR A 66 13.43 6.99 21.23
N LEU A 67 13.83 7.78 20.23
CA LEU A 67 15.05 8.58 20.30
C LEU A 67 14.99 9.65 21.39
N SER A 68 13.87 10.36 21.49
CA SER A 68 13.71 11.49 22.44
C SER A 68 13.43 11.03 23.87
N GLN A 69 12.49 10.12 24.08
CA GLN A 69 12.03 9.73 25.42
C GLN A 69 12.84 8.59 26.04
N TYR A 70 13.29 7.63 25.22
CA TYR A 70 13.97 6.44 25.75
C TYR A 70 15.49 6.60 25.75
N LEU A 71 16.06 7.06 24.64
CA LEU A 71 17.52 7.25 24.52
C LEU A 71 17.99 8.64 25.00
N ASP A 72 17.09 9.63 25.02
CA ASP A 72 17.43 11.05 25.24
C ASP A 72 18.56 11.49 24.29
N ALA A 73 18.48 11.05 23.03
CA ALA A 73 19.50 11.23 22.02
C ALA A 73 19.59 12.69 21.56
N ASP A 74 20.82 13.17 21.35
CA ASP A 74 21.05 14.47 20.72
C ASP A 74 20.86 14.33 19.20
N THR A 75 19.61 14.48 18.75
CA THR A 75 19.24 14.33 17.33
C THR A 75 19.85 15.39 16.43
N ASP A 76 20.20 16.56 16.97
CA ASP A 76 20.76 17.67 16.21
C ASP A 76 22.22 17.39 15.81
N SER A 77 22.91 16.55 16.60
CA SER A 77 24.25 16.07 16.25
C SER A 77 24.31 15.15 15.02
N TYR A 78 23.16 14.63 14.54
CA TYR A 78 23.07 13.71 13.42
C TYR A 78 22.42 14.36 12.20
N LYS A 79 23.02 14.18 11.02
CA LYS A 79 22.44 14.65 9.77
C LYS A 79 21.20 13.82 9.40
N SER A 80 20.03 14.46 9.41
CA SER A 80 18.77 13.91 8.87
C SER A 80 18.25 12.62 9.54
N ILE A 81 18.61 12.37 10.80
CA ILE A 81 18.16 11.15 11.53
C ILE A 81 16.63 11.03 11.59
N ASN A 82 15.93 12.16 11.66
CA ASN A 82 14.47 12.21 11.67
C ASN A 82 13.85 11.68 10.39
N PHE A 83 14.50 11.79 9.23
CA PHE A 83 13.95 11.38 7.94
C PHE A 83 14.59 10.11 7.35
N ALA A 84 15.71 9.66 7.90
CA ALA A 84 16.48 8.53 7.38
C ALA A 84 15.63 7.24 7.28
N GLY A 85 15.46 6.72 6.06
CA GLY A 85 14.79 5.44 5.83
C GLY A 85 13.26 5.44 5.96
N ILE A 86 12.61 6.60 6.16
CA ILE A 86 11.14 6.68 6.09
C ILE A 86 10.60 6.17 4.73
N PRO A 87 11.13 6.64 3.56
CA PRO A 87 10.63 6.17 2.27
C PRO A 87 10.80 4.66 2.08
N ASN A 88 11.95 4.12 2.51
CA ASN A 88 12.25 2.70 2.40
C ASN A 88 11.31 1.84 3.25
N ALA A 89 11.05 2.26 4.49
CA ALA A 89 10.16 1.55 5.39
C ALA A 89 8.70 1.60 4.92
N LEU A 90 8.26 2.72 4.34
CA LEU A 90 6.93 2.83 3.71
C LEU A 90 6.81 1.95 2.48
N ALA A 91 7.82 1.95 1.60
CA ALA A 91 7.84 1.07 0.43
C ALA A 91 7.77 -0.40 0.85
N LEU A 92 8.55 -0.80 1.86
CA LEU A 92 8.49 -2.15 2.41
C LEU A 92 7.13 -2.47 3.01
N MET A 93 6.55 -1.56 3.80
CA MET A 93 5.23 -1.73 4.39
C MET A 93 4.16 -1.96 3.31
N ILE A 94 4.15 -1.14 2.26
CA ILE A 94 3.20 -1.27 1.15
C ILE A 94 3.43 -2.59 0.41
N LEU A 95 4.68 -2.95 0.12
CA LEU A 95 5.00 -4.19 -0.59
C LEU A 95 4.55 -5.43 0.18
N VAL A 96 4.80 -5.47 1.49
CA VAL A 96 4.38 -6.57 2.36
C VAL A 96 2.86 -6.60 2.49
N TRP A 97 2.24 -5.43 2.66
CA TRP A 97 0.79 -5.32 2.70
C TRP A 97 0.15 -5.88 1.42
N LEU A 98 0.61 -5.46 0.24
CA LEU A 98 0.13 -5.97 -1.05
C LEU A 98 0.31 -7.48 -1.15
N TYR A 99 1.47 -8.01 -0.76
CA TYR A 99 1.73 -9.45 -0.78
C TYR A 99 0.71 -10.24 0.06
N PHE A 100 0.47 -9.83 1.30
CA PHE A 100 -0.49 -10.52 2.17
C PHE A 100 -1.94 -10.26 1.78
N PHE A 101 -2.25 -9.07 1.26
CA PHE A 101 -3.58 -8.75 0.75
C PHE A 101 -3.93 -9.67 -0.44
N THR A 102 -3.01 -9.82 -1.40
CA THR A 102 -3.18 -10.72 -2.55
C THR A 102 -3.39 -12.16 -2.11
N LEU A 103 -2.64 -12.65 -1.12
CA LEU A 103 -2.83 -14.00 -0.58
C LEU A 103 -4.17 -14.19 0.16
N ALA A 104 -4.64 -13.15 0.85
CA ALA A 104 -5.87 -13.22 1.65
C ALA A 104 -7.15 -13.07 0.81
N HIS A 105 -7.07 -12.45 -0.37
CA HIS A 105 -8.23 -12.12 -1.21
C HIS A 105 -8.19 -12.82 -2.59
N GLU A 106 -7.57 -14.01 -2.68
CA GLU A 106 -7.57 -14.81 -3.93
C GLU A 106 -9.01 -15.06 -4.45
N ASP A 107 -9.97 -15.20 -3.53
CA ASP A 107 -11.38 -15.41 -3.86
C ASP A 107 -12.03 -14.16 -4.51
N GLU A 108 -11.64 -12.95 -4.11
CA GLU A 108 -12.11 -11.71 -4.73
C GLU A 108 -11.49 -11.50 -6.12
N GLU A 109 -10.23 -11.92 -6.30
CA GLU A 109 -9.58 -11.90 -7.61
C GLU A 109 -10.25 -12.88 -8.58
N ASN A 110 -10.62 -14.06 -8.10
CA ASN A 110 -11.39 -15.06 -8.85
C ASN A 110 -12.82 -14.58 -9.16
N ALA A 111 -13.49 -13.93 -8.20
CA ALA A 111 -14.81 -13.34 -8.40
C ALA A 111 -14.77 -12.21 -9.45
N LEU A 112 -13.76 -11.34 -9.39
CA LEU A 112 -13.56 -10.27 -10.37
C LEU A 112 -13.29 -10.83 -11.77
N ARG A 113 -12.48 -11.89 -11.89
CA ARG A 113 -12.27 -12.60 -13.16
C ARG A 113 -13.57 -13.16 -13.71
N SER A 114 -14.37 -13.84 -12.89
CA SER A 114 -15.64 -14.42 -13.33
C SER A 114 -16.65 -13.35 -13.78
N ALA A 115 -16.72 -12.22 -13.06
CA ALA A 115 -17.60 -11.09 -13.41
C ALA A 115 -17.17 -10.43 -14.73
N VAL A 116 -15.87 -10.26 -14.96
CA VAL A 116 -15.34 -9.72 -16.22
C VAL A 116 -15.63 -10.67 -17.38
N THR A 117 -15.46 -11.98 -17.20
CA THR A 117 -15.78 -12.97 -18.25
C THR A 117 -17.28 -12.96 -18.57
N GLN A 118 -18.16 -12.88 -17.58
CA GLN A 118 -19.61 -12.75 -17.82
C GLN A 118 -19.98 -11.48 -18.59
N VAL A 119 -19.34 -10.35 -18.29
CA VAL A 119 -19.58 -9.10 -19.03
C VAL A 119 -19.10 -9.25 -20.49
N VAL A 120 -17.93 -9.85 -20.71
CA VAL A 120 -17.41 -10.09 -22.06
C VAL A 120 -18.32 -11.04 -22.84
N GLU A 121 -18.79 -12.13 -22.24
CA GLU A 121 -19.75 -13.06 -22.86
C GLU A 121 -21.06 -12.33 -23.21
N SER A 122 -21.60 -11.51 -22.31
CA SER A 122 -22.83 -10.76 -22.58
C SER A 122 -22.70 -9.72 -23.71
N VAL A 123 -21.50 -9.18 -23.92
CA VAL A 123 -21.20 -8.25 -25.03
C VAL A 123 -21.02 -9.00 -26.35
N VAL A 124 -20.41 -10.18 -26.33
CA VAL A 124 -20.27 -11.04 -27.52
C VAL A 124 -21.62 -11.59 -27.97
N GLU A 125 -22.46 -12.06 -27.03
CA GLU A 125 -23.82 -12.51 -27.34
C GLU A 125 -24.73 -11.37 -27.84
N ALA A 126 -24.53 -10.14 -27.35
CA ALA A 126 -25.27 -8.97 -27.82
C ALA A 126 -24.87 -8.53 -29.25
N ASP A 127 -23.65 -8.85 -29.69
CA ASP A 127 -23.16 -8.53 -31.04
C ASP A 127 -23.60 -9.59 -32.07
N GLU A 128 -23.66 -10.86 -31.69
CA GLU A 128 -24.14 -11.96 -32.55
C GLU A 128 -25.68 -11.97 -32.76
N GLY A 129 -26.45 -11.27 -31.92
CA GLY A 129 -27.91 -11.25 -31.97
C GLY A 129 -28.55 -10.18 -32.88
N SER A 130 -27.78 -9.41 -33.67
CA SER A 130 -28.31 -8.23 -34.39
C SER A 130 -28.47 -8.39 -35.91
N VAL A 131 -28.36 -9.60 -36.47
CA VAL A 131 -28.54 -9.84 -37.91
C VAL A 131 -29.69 -10.82 -38.15
N GLU A 132 -30.93 -10.35 -38.05
CA GLU A 132 -32.10 -10.83 -38.82
C GLU A 132 -33.35 -10.09 -38.34
N ASP A 133 -33.70 -8.98 -39.00
CA ASP A 133 -35.06 -8.69 -39.50
C ASP A 133 -35.07 -7.29 -40.14
N ALA A 134 -34.57 -7.19 -41.37
CA ALA A 134 -34.84 -6.05 -42.25
C ALA A 134 -35.98 -6.43 -43.19
N GLY A 135 -37.19 -6.44 -42.63
CA GLY A 135 -38.45 -6.61 -43.36
C GLY A 135 -38.61 -5.57 -44.48
N GLU A 136 -38.88 -6.11 -45.67
CA GLU A 136 -39.35 -5.53 -46.93
C GLU A 136 -39.64 -4.02 -46.99
N ALA A 137 -38.89 -3.33 -47.86
CA ALA A 137 -39.22 -2.00 -48.35
C ALA A 137 -40.55 -2.02 -49.13
N GLN A 138 -41.56 -1.30 -48.64
CA GLN A 138 -42.76 -1.00 -49.43
C GLN A 138 -42.45 0.04 -50.53
N PRO A 139 -43.01 -0.11 -51.75
CA PRO A 139 -42.81 0.85 -52.82
C PRO A 139 -43.65 2.11 -52.57
N VAL A 140 -43.02 3.28 -52.71
CA VAL A 140 -43.67 4.59 -52.69
C VAL A 140 -44.55 4.71 -53.93
N THR A 141 -45.86 4.72 -53.75
CA THR A 141 -46.81 5.11 -54.80
C THR A 141 -46.88 6.63 -54.86
N ASP A 142 -46.36 7.16 -55.95
CA ASP A 142 -46.50 8.54 -56.39
C ASP A 142 -47.88 8.69 -57.04
N GLU A 143 -48.81 9.39 -56.39
CA GLU A 143 -50.04 9.88 -57.04
C GLU A 143 -50.15 11.39 -56.79
N THR A 144 -49.58 12.13 -57.74
CA THR A 144 -50.11 13.40 -58.23
C THR A 144 -51.58 13.24 -58.63
N GLU A 145 -52.47 14.15 -58.23
CA GLU A 145 -53.33 14.92 -59.15
C GLU A 145 -54.37 15.84 -58.43
N PHE A 146 -54.35 17.12 -58.88
CA PHE A 146 -55.32 18.23 -58.80
C PHE A 146 -55.71 18.89 -57.46
#